data_AF-A0A453MKN4-F1
#
_entry.id   AF-A0A453MKN4-F1
#
_cell.length_a   1.000
_cell.length_b   1.000
_cell.length_c   1.000
_cell.angle_alpha   90.00
_cell.angle_beta   90.00
_cell.angle_gamma   90.00
#
_symmetry.space_group_name_H-M   'P 1'
#
loop_
_entity.id
_entity.type
_entity.pdbx_description
1 polymer ?
#
loop_
_entity_poly.entity_id
_entity_poly.type
_entity_poly.pdbx_seq_one_letter_code
_entity_poly.pdbx_strand_id
1 'polypeptide(L)'
;PSPSTHTQASSVSSSLGSRQACELESKRPETMDLVNGALNWAAMPAMVASLLLFYPPYYLFKLCYSFLSYLFPDDLKRKVVLITGASSGIGEQLAYQYATKGACLALLARREWSLRQVADRAFELGAPDVIILPGDVADPDDCNRFVQATIDHYGRLDHLVCNAGIASVGAFQEIPDVTNYSPQLVSDVHDSLCLDSAIAIVVVTETPMSVKLK
;
A
#
# COMPACT_ATOMS: atom_id res chain seq x y z
N PRO A 1 -69.17 40.05 60.90
CA PRO A 1 -68.68 38.72 61.33
C PRO A 1 -68.42 37.81 60.12
N SER A 2 -67.19 37.87 59.59
CA SER A 2 -66.29 36.75 59.17
C SER A 2 -66.82 35.52 58.37
N PRO A 3 -65.95 34.75 57.68
CA PRO A 3 -64.97 35.10 56.62
C PRO A 3 -64.79 34.01 55.50
N SER A 4 -63.96 34.29 54.48
CA SER A 4 -63.05 33.36 53.72
C SER A 4 -63.66 32.19 52.88
N THR A 5 -63.10 31.70 51.76
CA THR A 5 -61.70 31.34 51.42
C THR A 5 -61.49 31.18 49.90
N HIS A 6 -60.36 31.68 49.40
CA HIS A 6 -59.67 31.15 48.21
C HIS A 6 -59.06 29.77 48.52
N THR A 7 -58.79 28.92 47.51
CA THR A 7 -57.42 28.49 47.14
C THR A 7 -57.42 27.27 46.21
N GLN A 8 -56.48 27.34 45.27
CA GLN A 8 -56.07 26.43 44.18
C GLN A 8 -55.90 24.96 44.59
N ALA A 9 -56.39 24.06 43.74
CA ALA A 9 -56.04 22.64 43.72
C ALA A 9 -55.66 22.23 42.29
N SER A 10 -54.48 22.65 41.83
CA SER A 10 -53.93 22.22 40.53
C SER A 10 -52.40 22.37 40.49
N SER A 11 -51.67 21.72 41.39
CA SER A 11 -50.20 21.71 41.33
C SER A 11 -49.51 20.47 41.91
N VAL A 12 -50.24 19.47 42.41
CA VAL A 12 -49.62 18.33 43.14
C VAL A 12 -49.35 17.10 42.25
N SER A 13 -49.89 17.04 41.02
CA SER A 13 -49.70 15.89 40.12
C SER A 13 -48.42 15.94 39.28
N SER A 14 -47.76 17.10 39.13
CA SER A 14 -46.58 17.27 38.28
C SER A 14 -45.25 17.08 39.01
N SER A 15 -45.26 17.05 40.36
CA SER A 15 -44.04 16.93 41.17
C SER A 15 -43.65 15.49 41.50
N LEU A 16 -44.52 14.50 41.25
CA LEU A 16 -44.22 13.09 41.54
C LEU A 16 -43.50 12.40 40.37
N GLY A 17 -43.88 12.70 39.12
CA GLY A 17 -43.23 12.15 37.92
C GLY A 17 -41.83 12.69 37.65
N SER A 18 -41.55 13.94 38.03
CA SER A 18 -40.24 14.58 37.88
C SER A 18 -39.20 14.06 38.88
N ARG A 19 -39.62 13.63 40.08
CA ARG A 19 -38.73 13.03 41.08
C ARG A 19 -38.30 11.62 40.68
N GLN A 20 -39.21 10.77 40.18
CA GLN A 20 -38.85 9.43 39.69
C GLN A 20 -37.98 9.45 38.41
N ALA A 21 -38.19 10.41 37.51
CA ALA A 21 -37.34 10.57 36.32
C ALA A 21 -35.92 11.05 36.67
N CYS A 22 -35.78 11.98 37.62
CA CYS A 22 -34.47 12.48 38.08
C CYS A 22 -33.66 11.41 38.83
N GLU A 23 -34.34 10.51 39.55
CA GLU A 23 -33.69 9.44 40.32
C GLU A 23 -33.23 8.25 39.45
N LEU A 24 -33.85 8.08 38.28
CA LEU A 24 -33.42 7.11 37.26
C LEU A 24 -32.24 7.62 36.41
N GLU A 25 -32.16 8.94 36.17
CA GLU A 25 -31.03 9.54 35.43
C GLU A 25 -29.75 9.66 36.30
N SER A 26 -29.91 9.84 37.62
CA SER A 26 -28.78 9.96 38.57
C SER A 26 -27.99 8.65 38.77
N LYS A 27 -28.51 7.50 38.36
CA LYS A 27 -27.86 6.19 38.55
C LYS A 27 -27.01 5.73 37.36
N ARG A 28 -27.00 6.50 36.26
CA ARG A 28 -26.29 6.19 35.01
C ARG A 28 -24.95 6.88 34.70
N PRO A 29 -24.34 7.75 35.55
CA PRO A 29 -22.99 8.23 35.27
C PRO A 29 -21.87 7.32 35.83
N GLU A 30 -22.02 6.74 37.03
CA GLU A 30 -20.91 5.98 37.65
C GLU A 30 -20.67 4.59 37.04
N THR A 31 -21.72 3.97 36.50
CA THR A 31 -21.62 2.62 35.91
C THR A 31 -20.89 2.64 34.57
N MET A 32 -21.04 3.69 33.75
CA MET A 32 -20.34 3.80 32.47
C MET A 32 -18.84 4.12 32.67
N ASP A 33 -18.48 4.91 33.68
CA ASP A 33 -17.08 5.23 33.99
C ASP A 33 -16.31 4.05 34.60
N LEU A 34 -16.96 3.24 35.44
CA LEU A 34 -16.39 2.00 35.97
C LEU A 34 -16.22 0.93 34.88
N VAL A 35 -17.19 0.80 33.98
CA VAL A 35 -17.11 -0.12 32.84
C VAL A 35 -16.03 0.32 31.87
N ASN A 36 -15.93 1.61 31.54
CA ASN A 36 -14.87 2.14 30.68
C ASN A 36 -13.48 2.03 31.34
N GLY A 37 -13.37 2.28 32.64
CA GLY A 37 -12.13 2.09 33.40
C GLY A 37 -11.67 0.63 33.43
N ALA A 38 -12.59 -0.31 33.65
CA ALA A 38 -12.31 -1.74 33.62
C ALA A 38 -11.98 -2.23 32.20
N LEU A 39 -12.70 -1.74 31.19
CA LEU A 39 -12.49 -2.09 29.79
C LEU A 39 -11.12 -1.59 29.31
N ASN A 40 -10.71 -0.37 29.67
CA ASN A 40 -9.41 0.18 29.26
C ASN A 40 -8.24 -0.44 30.04
N TRP A 41 -8.45 -0.79 31.31
CA TRP A 41 -7.49 -1.54 32.14
C TRP A 41 -7.24 -2.94 31.61
N ALA A 42 -8.25 -3.61 31.05
CA ALA A 42 -8.10 -4.92 30.43
C ALA A 42 -7.60 -4.84 28.97
N ALA A 43 -8.00 -3.80 28.23
CA ALA A 43 -7.66 -3.64 26.82
C ALA A 43 -6.16 -3.44 26.60
N MET A 44 -5.48 -2.61 27.40
CA MET A 44 -4.05 -2.35 27.21
C MET A 44 -3.18 -3.60 27.46
N PRO A 45 -3.34 -4.34 28.57
CA PRO A 45 -2.63 -5.61 28.78
C PRO A 45 -3.02 -6.67 27.75
N ALA A 46 -4.28 -6.74 27.33
CA ALA A 46 -4.70 -7.69 26.29
C ALA A 46 -4.06 -7.37 24.93
N MET A 47 -3.95 -6.09 24.56
CA MET A 47 -3.24 -5.67 23.35
C MET A 47 -1.75 -6.01 23.44
N VAL A 48 -1.09 -5.68 24.56
CA VAL A 48 0.33 -6.01 24.78
C VAL A 48 0.56 -7.52 24.79
N ALA A 49 -0.30 -8.30 25.43
CA ALA A 49 -0.24 -9.76 25.44
C ALA A 49 -0.47 -10.35 24.05
N SER A 50 -1.41 -9.81 23.27
CA SER A 50 -1.64 -10.23 21.89
C SER A 50 -0.42 -9.94 21.02
N LEU A 51 0.18 -8.75 21.15
CA LEU A 51 1.39 -8.40 20.42
C LEU A 51 2.54 -9.34 20.81
N LEU A 52 2.76 -9.59 22.10
CA LEU A 52 3.80 -10.51 22.58
C LEU A 52 3.55 -11.98 22.23
N LEU A 53 2.29 -12.37 22.01
CA LEU A 53 1.94 -13.73 21.61
C LEU A 53 2.11 -13.94 20.10
N PHE A 54 1.74 -12.94 19.28
CA PHE A 54 1.77 -13.04 17.82
C PHE A 54 3.11 -12.63 17.20
N TYR A 55 3.87 -11.74 17.84
CA TYR A 55 5.13 -11.23 17.29
C TYR A 55 6.25 -12.30 17.23
N PRO A 56 6.50 -13.13 18.28
CA PRO A 56 7.51 -14.18 18.20
C PRO A 56 7.25 -15.24 17.11
N PRO A 57 6.03 -15.81 16.95
CA PRO A 57 5.77 -16.74 15.86
C PRO A 57 5.74 -16.04 14.50
N TYR A 58 5.35 -14.76 14.39
CA TYR A 58 5.46 -13.99 13.16
C TYR A 58 6.93 -13.79 12.74
N TYR A 59 7.83 -13.44 13.66
CA TYR A 59 9.26 -13.32 13.36
C TYR A 59 9.90 -14.65 13.07
N LEU A 60 9.51 -15.72 13.77
CA LEU A 60 9.98 -17.07 13.46
C LEU A 60 9.49 -17.51 12.07
N PHE A 61 8.23 -17.24 11.73
CA PHE A 61 7.69 -17.48 10.40
C PHE A 61 8.41 -16.64 9.34
N LYS A 62 8.68 -15.35 9.59
CA LYS A 62 9.45 -14.49 8.68
C LYS A 62 10.87 -14.99 8.50
N LEU A 63 11.53 -15.42 9.58
CA LEU A 63 12.87 -15.99 9.54
C LEU A 63 12.89 -17.30 8.77
N CYS A 64 11.94 -18.20 9.03
CA CYS A 64 11.78 -19.45 8.31
C CYS A 64 11.44 -19.20 6.83
N TYR A 65 10.56 -18.26 6.53
CA TYR A 65 10.16 -17.93 5.16
C TYR A 65 11.30 -17.27 4.39
N SER A 66 12.06 -16.36 5.03
CA SER A 66 13.27 -15.78 4.47
C SER A 66 14.31 -16.87 4.18
N PHE A 67 14.55 -17.77 5.13
CA PHE A 67 15.47 -18.88 4.96
C PHE A 67 15.01 -19.86 3.87
N LEU A 68 13.72 -20.19 3.83
CA LEU A 68 13.12 -21.01 2.76
C LEU A 68 13.25 -20.33 1.39
N SER A 69 12.99 -19.03 1.29
CA SER A 69 13.14 -18.26 0.05
C SER A 69 14.58 -18.16 -0.42
N TYR A 70 15.54 -18.23 0.51
CA TYR A 70 16.97 -18.29 0.19
C TYR A 70 17.38 -19.67 -0.35
N LEU A 71 16.77 -20.74 0.17
CA LEU A 71 17.04 -22.12 -0.26
C LEU A 71 16.37 -22.50 -1.59
N PHE A 72 15.27 -21.85 -1.94
CA PHE A 72 14.54 -22.06 -3.19
C PHE A 72 14.47 -20.76 -4.00
N PRO A 73 15.58 -20.34 -4.64
CA PRO A 73 15.55 -19.17 -5.51
C PRO A 73 14.64 -19.43 -6.71
N ASP A 74 13.79 -18.46 -7.03
CA ASP A 74 12.96 -18.50 -8.24
C ASP A 74 13.85 -18.58 -9.49
N ASP A 75 13.59 -19.56 -10.35
CA ASP A 75 14.25 -19.64 -11.66
C ASP A 75 13.69 -18.55 -12.58
N LEU A 76 14.52 -17.54 -12.84
CA LEU A 76 14.19 -16.40 -13.69
C LEU A 76 14.43 -16.68 -15.17
N LYS A 77 14.95 -17.86 -15.51
CA LYS A 77 15.22 -18.23 -16.89
C LYS A 77 13.92 -18.26 -17.72
N ARG A 78 13.90 -17.49 -18.80
CA ARG A 78 12.76 -17.26 -19.71
C ARG A 78 11.51 -16.67 -19.04
N LYS A 79 11.62 -16.13 -17.83
CA LYS A 79 10.55 -15.31 -17.26
C LYS A 79 10.44 -14.00 -18.02
N VAL A 80 9.21 -13.53 -18.21
CA VAL A 80 8.95 -12.24 -18.88
C VAL A 80 8.80 -11.16 -17.82
N VAL A 81 9.66 -10.15 -17.89
CA VAL A 81 9.75 -9.09 -16.87
C VAL A 81 9.54 -7.74 -17.54
N LEU A 82 8.51 -7.00 -17.11
CA LEU A 82 8.27 -5.61 -17.51
C LEU A 82 8.86 -4.67 -16.45
N ILE A 83 9.76 -3.78 -16.85
CA ILE A 83 10.47 -2.86 -15.93
C ILE A 83 10.19 -1.41 -16.31
N THR A 84 9.56 -0.64 -15.41
CA THR A 84 9.35 0.80 -15.57
C THR A 84 10.56 1.60 -15.08
N GLY A 85 10.83 2.75 -15.71
CA GLY A 85 12.00 3.57 -15.38
C GLY A 85 13.33 2.90 -15.74
N ALA A 86 13.34 1.95 -16.70
CA ALA A 86 14.50 1.13 -17.02
C ALA A 86 15.67 1.90 -17.70
N SER A 87 15.46 3.15 -18.12
CA SER A 87 16.46 3.94 -18.84
C SER A 87 17.64 4.47 -18.01
N SER A 88 17.62 4.29 -16.69
CA SER A 88 18.71 4.73 -15.79
C SER A 88 18.56 4.20 -14.36
N GLY A 89 19.64 4.24 -13.58
CA GLY A 89 19.57 4.10 -12.12
C GLY A 89 19.23 2.67 -11.68
N ILE A 90 18.29 2.53 -10.75
CA ILE A 90 17.92 1.21 -10.21
C ILE A 90 17.27 0.34 -11.29
N GLY A 91 16.34 0.91 -12.09
CA GLY A 91 15.65 0.16 -13.15
C GLY A 91 16.59 -0.41 -14.21
N GLU A 92 17.61 0.36 -14.59
CA GLU A 92 18.68 -0.09 -15.49
C GLU A 92 19.45 -1.28 -14.89
N GLN A 93 19.87 -1.15 -13.63
CA GLN A 93 20.65 -2.19 -12.95
C GLN A 93 19.82 -3.46 -12.74
N LEU A 94 18.51 -3.32 -12.53
CA LEU A 94 17.59 -4.45 -12.49
C LEU A 94 17.46 -5.13 -13.84
N ALA A 95 17.37 -4.38 -14.94
CA ALA A 95 17.35 -4.95 -16.28
C ALA A 95 18.59 -5.82 -16.52
N TYR A 96 19.78 -5.34 -16.12
CA TYR A 96 21.01 -6.12 -16.21
C TYR A 96 21.02 -7.35 -15.31
N GLN A 97 20.55 -7.26 -14.07
CA GLN A 97 20.48 -8.42 -13.19
C GLN A 97 19.50 -9.47 -13.71
N TYR A 98 18.33 -9.08 -14.21
CA TYR A 98 17.39 -10.01 -14.82
C TYR A 98 17.95 -10.63 -16.10
N ALA A 99 18.67 -9.84 -16.91
CA ALA A 99 19.35 -10.32 -18.10
C ALA A 99 20.39 -11.41 -17.79
N THR A 100 21.26 -11.21 -16.80
CA THR A 100 22.26 -12.22 -16.41
C THR A 100 21.64 -13.53 -15.91
N LYS A 101 20.37 -13.50 -15.50
CA LYS A 101 19.60 -14.68 -15.08
C LYS A 101 18.78 -15.31 -16.22
N GLY A 102 18.90 -14.77 -17.44
CA GLY A 102 18.26 -15.30 -18.64
C GLY A 102 16.77 -14.98 -18.75
N ALA A 103 16.31 -13.89 -18.15
CA ALA A 103 14.93 -13.41 -18.30
C ALA A 103 14.73 -12.67 -19.63
N CYS A 104 13.51 -12.72 -20.18
CA CYS A 104 13.07 -11.89 -21.30
C CYS A 104 12.56 -10.56 -20.75
N LEU A 105 12.91 -9.45 -21.40
CA LEU A 105 12.71 -8.11 -20.83
C LEU A 105 11.84 -7.22 -21.71
N ALA A 106 10.83 -6.61 -21.11
CA ALA A 106 10.17 -5.44 -21.66
C ALA A 106 10.63 -4.21 -20.86
N LEU A 107 11.38 -3.31 -21.51
CA LEU A 107 11.97 -2.15 -20.85
C LEU A 107 11.16 -0.90 -21.19
N LEU A 108 10.84 -0.12 -20.16
CA LEU A 108 10.00 1.05 -20.30
C LEU A 108 10.64 2.29 -19.69
N ALA A 109 10.66 3.39 -20.43
CA ALA A 109 10.86 4.75 -19.94
C ALA A 109 10.61 5.78 -21.04
N ARG A 110 10.57 7.06 -20.68
CA ARG A 110 10.37 8.18 -21.61
C ARG A 110 11.53 8.39 -22.60
N ARG A 111 12.78 8.11 -22.19
CA ARG A 111 13.99 8.38 -22.99
C ARG A 111 14.35 7.17 -23.86
N GLU A 112 13.82 7.13 -25.07
CA GLU A 112 14.03 6.02 -26.01
C GLU A 112 15.51 5.70 -26.28
N TRP A 113 16.34 6.71 -26.52
CA TRP A 113 17.77 6.51 -26.80
C TRP A 113 18.52 5.82 -25.65
N SER A 114 18.21 6.20 -24.41
CA SER A 114 18.78 5.54 -23.24
C SER A 114 18.23 4.13 -23.09
N LEU A 115 16.95 3.91 -23.37
CA LEU A 115 16.33 2.59 -23.34
C LEU A 115 16.98 1.61 -24.30
N ARG A 116 17.29 2.06 -25.53
CA ARG A 116 17.99 1.26 -26.55
C ARG A 116 19.35 0.79 -26.05
N GLN A 117 20.15 1.68 -25.45
CA GLN A 117 21.46 1.31 -24.89
C GLN A 117 21.34 0.26 -23.77
N VAL A 118 20.35 0.41 -22.88
CA VAL A 118 20.10 -0.56 -21.82
C VAL A 118 19.63 -1.90 -22.42
N ALA A 119 18.79 -1.87 -23.46
CA ALA A 119 18.33 -3.08 -24.13
C ALA A 119 19.46 -3.85 -24.80
N ASP A 120 20.30 -3.16 -25.57
CA ASP A 120 21.48 -3.75 -26.22
C ASP A 120 22.40 -4.38 -25.17
N ARG A 121 22.67 -3.66 -24.09
CA ARG A 121 23.51 -4.16 -23.01
C ARG A 121 22.90 -5.35 -22.27
N ALA A 122 21.58 -5.32 -22.02
CA ALA A 122 20.87 -6.43 -21.41
C ALA A 122 20.91 -7.68 -22.30
N PHE A 123 20.77 -7.52 -23.62
CA PHE A 123 20.93 -8.63 -24.56
C PHE A 123 22.34 -9.22 -24.50
N GLU A 124 23.39 -8.38 -24.51
CA GLU A 124 24.79 -8.83 -24.35
C GLU A 124 25.04 -9.59 -23.04
N LEU A 125 24.34 -9.24 -21.97
CA LEU A 125 24.49 -9.85 -20.64
C LEU A 125 23.78 -11.21 -20.51
N GLY A 126 22.99 -11.61 -21.50
CA GLY A 126 22.36 -12.94 -21.55
C GLY A 126 20.84 -12.95 -21.54
N ALA A 127 20.17 -11.80 -21.68
CA ALA A 127 18.72 -11.78 -21.91
C ALA A 127 18.41 -12.49 -23.25
N PRO A 128 17.49 -13.46 -23.29
CA PRO A 128 17.16 -14.17 -24.53
C PRO A 128 16.45 -13.27 -25.55
N ASP A 129 15.71 -12.27 -25.08
CA ASP A 129 14.97 -11.31 -25.89
C ASP A 129 14.66 -10.06 -25.06
N VAL A 130 14.69 -8.89 -25.72
CA VAL A 130 14.47 -7.59 -25.09
C VAL A 130 13.68 -6.67 -26.03
N ILE A 131 12.55 -6.15 -25.58
CA ILE A 131 11.79 -5.11 -26.27
C ILE A 131 11.84 -3.78 -25.51
N ILE A 132 11.76 -2.68 -26.24
CA ILE A 132 11.68 -1.33 -25.68
C ILE A 132 10.29 -0.74 -25.90
N LEU A 133 9.77 -0.10 -24.85
CA LEU A 133 8.45 0.50 -24.80
C LEU A 133 8.60 1.96 -24.35
N PRO A 134 8.93 2.89 -25.28
CA PRO A 134 9.01 4.29 -24.94
C PRO A 134 7.62 4.84 -24.62
N GLY A 135 7.52 5.61 -23.53
CA GLY A 135 6.30 6.29 -23.12
C GLY A 135 6.32 6.71 -21.65
N ASP A 136 5.19 7.22 -21.18
CA ASP A 136 5.03 7.76 -19.82
C ASP A 136 4.05 6.91 -19.01
N VAL A 137 4.48 6.48 -17.83
CA VAL A 137 3.64 5.71 -16.89
C VAL A 137 2.57 6.57 -16.22
N ALA A 138 2.73 7.90 -16.24
CA ALA A 138 1.68 8.82 -15.79
C ALA A 138 0.49 8.89 -16.76
N ASP A 139 0.61 8.35 -17.98
CA ASP A 139 -0.47 8.27 -18.96
C ASP A 139 -1.14 6.87 -18.91
N PRO A 140 -2.45 6.80 -18.56
CA PRO A 140 -3.20 5.54 -18.51
C PRO A 140 -3.25 4.76 -19.83
N ASP A 141 -3.27 5.46 -20.96
CA ASP A 141 -3.34 4.81 -22.28
C ASP A 141 -2.02 4.11 -22.60
N ASP A 142 -0.92 4.75 -22.21
CA ASP A 142 0.42 4.20 -22.29
C ASP A 142 0.56 2.97 -21.38
N CYS A 143 0.10 3.04 -20.12
CA CYS A 143 0.07 1.91 -19.19
C CYS A 143 -0.55 0.65 -19.79
N ASN A 144 -1.76 0.79 -20.35
CA ASN A 144 -2.46 -0.31 -21.00
C ASN A 144 -1.68 -0.83 -22.22
N ARG A 145 -1.15 0.08 -23.04
CA ARG A 145 -0.36 -0.26 -24.22
C ARG A 145 0.89 -1.07 -23.86
N PHE A 146 1.55 -0.78 -22.74
CA PHE A 146 2.77 -1.49 -22.34
C PHE A 146 2.52 -2.94 -21.94
N VAL A 147 1.49 -3.16 -21.11
CA VAL A 147 1.09 -4.50 -20.71
C VAL A 147 0.64 -5.29 -21.94
N GLN A 148 -0.19 -4.70 -22.79
CA GLN A 148 -0.68 -5.35 -23.99
C GLN A 148 0.47 -5.68 -24.96
N ALA A 149 1.38 -4.75 -25.23
CA ALA A 149 2.54 -4.99 -26.09
C ALA A 149 3.45 -6.10 -25.55
N THR A 150 3.61 -6.17 -24.22
CA THR A 150 4.39 -7.22 -23.57
C THR A 150 3.72 -8.59 -23.73
N ILE A 151 2.40 -8.67 -23.52
CA ILE A 151 1.63 -9.90 -23.69
C ILE A 151 1.57 -10.30 -25.16
N ASP A 152 1.40 -9.37 -26.10
CA ASP A 152 1.35 -9.66 -27.53
C ASP A 152 2.68 -10.21 -28.04
N HIS A 153 3.79 -9.67 -27.54
CA HIS A 153 5.14 -10.09 -27.96
C HIS A 153 5.57 -11.42 -27.31
N TYR A 154 5.32 -11.61 -26.01
CA TYR A 154 5.82 -12.78 -25.28
C TYR A 154 4.75 -13.84 -24.94
N GLY A 155 3.47 -13.54 -25.14
CA GLY A 155 2.33 -14.39 -24.78
C GLY A 155 2.01 -14.45 -23.28
N ARG A 156 2.80 -13.76 -22.44
CA ARG A 156 2.68 -13.77 -20.97
C ARG A 156 3.42 -12.57 -20.36
N LEU A 157 3.14 -12.29 -19.09
CA LEU A 157 3.92 -11.40 -18.25
C LEU A 157 4.02 -12.02 -16.85
N ASP A 158 5.24 -12.31 -16.40
CA ASP A 158 5.49 -12.95 -15.12
C ASP A 158 5.70 -11.94 -14.00
N HIS A 159 6.56 -10.94 -14.24
CA HIS A 159 6.99 -9.97 -13.23
C HIS A 159 6.78 -8.56 -13.75
N LEU A 160 6.29 -7.67 -12.88
CA LEU A 160 6.16 -6.24 -13.13
C LEU A 160 6.99 -5.49 -12.08
N VAL A 161 7.91 -4.66 -12.55
CA VAL A 161 8.77 -3.84 -11.69
C VAL A 161 8.36 -2.38 -11.86
N CYS A 162 7.54 -1.87 -10.92
CA CYS A 162 7.20 -0.45 -10.85
C CYS A 162 8.36 0.30 -10.17
N ASN A 163 9.25 0.86 -10.98
CA ASN A 163 10.46 1.55 -10.53
C ASN A 163 10.55 3.00 -11.07
N ALA A 164 9.71 3.40 -12.00
CA ALA A 164 9.61 4.80 -12.39
C ALA A 164 9.13 5.64 -11.18
N GLY A 165 9.90 6.67 -10.85
CA GLY A 165 9.60 7.62 -9.78
C GLY A 165 10.66 8.71 -9.75
N ILE A 166 10.25 9.92 -9.36
CA ILE A 166 11.16 11.08 -9.27
C ILE A 166 11.15 11.57 -7.82
N ALA A 167 12.22 11.25 -7.09
CA ALA A 167 12.41 11.78 -5.74
C ALA A 167 13.14 13.13 -5.79
N SER A 168 12.48 14.20 -5.32
CA SER A 168 13.12 15.50 -5.09
C SER A 168 13.60 15.59 -3.63
N VAL A 169 14.91 15.73 -3.41
CA VAL A 169 15.50 15.93 -2.06
C VAL A 169 15.71 17.43 -1.84
N GLY A 170 14.93 18.02 -0.94
CA GLY A 170 15.06 19.42 -0.50
C GLY A 170 14.75 19.56 0.98
N ALA A 171 15.34 20.55 1.65
CA ALA A 171 15.01 20.85 3.05
C ALA A 171 13.54 21.27 3.15
N PHE A 172 12.81 20.71 4.10
CA PHE A 172 11.37 20.96 4.27
C PHE A 172 11.02 22.46 4.39
N GLN A 173 11.97 23.27 4.85
CA GLN A 173 11.83 24.72 5.05
C GLN A 173 12.03 25.57 3.79
N GLU A 174 12.55 25.02 2.71
CA GLU A 174 12.73 25.73 1.43
C GLU A 174 11.61 25.46 0.42
N ILE A 175 10.55 24.73 0.83
CA ILE A 175 9.45 24.36 -0.04
C ILE A 175 8.52 25.57 -0.27
N PRO A 176 8.54 26.21 -1.44
CA PRO A 176 7.59 27.24 -1.78
C PRO A 176 6.42 26.52 -2.46
N ASP A 177 5.34 26.32 -1.70
CA ASP A 177 4.06 25.83 -2.20
C ASP A 177 3.95 24.29 -2.38
N VAL A 178 3.06 23.69 -1.58
CA VAL A 178 2.68 22.27 -1.61
C VAL A 178 2.00 21.87 -2.93
N THR A 179 1.54 22.85 -3.71
CA THR A 179 0.79 22.65 -4.95
C THR A 179 1.67 22.14 -6.11
N ASN A 180 2.98 22.41 -6.07
CA ASN A 180 3.95 22.01 -7.12
C ASN A 180 4.42 20.53 -7.04
N TYR A 181 4.04 19.78 -6.01
CA TYR A 181 4.35 18.35 -5.89
C TYR A 181 3.31 17.44 -6.56
N SER A 182 2.19 18.03 -7.01
CA SER A 182 1.10 17.29 -7.66
C SER A 182 1.57 16.35 -8.78
N PRO A 183 2.45 16.72 -9.73
CA PRO A 183 2.88 15.78 -10.77
C PRO A 183 3.79 14.64 -10.25
N GLN A 184 4.58 14.86 -9.20
CA GLN A 184 5.52 13.86 -8.66
C GLN A 184 4.81 12.82 -7.80
N LEU A 185 3.92 13.27 -6.92
CA LEU A 185 3.11 12.37 -6.09
C LEU A 185 2.11 11.60 -6.95
N VAL A 186 1.61 12.23 -8.02
CA VAL A 186 0.71 11.57 -8.97
C VAL A 186 1.45 10.51 -9.77
N SER A 187 2.67 10.75 -10.29
CA SER A 187 3.39 9.69 -11.02
C SER A 187 3.60 8.45 -10.15
N ASP A 188 4.06 8.63 -8.91
CA ASP A 188 4.41 7.49 -8.05
C ASP A 188 3.18 6.69 -7.57
N VAL A 189 2.04 7.36 -7.34
CA VAL A 189 0.79 6.70 -6.92
C VAL A 189 0.01 6.14 -8.11
N HIS A 190 0.08 6.79 -9.27
CA HIS A 190 -0.61 6.34 -10.49
C HIS A 190 0.08 5.11 -11.10
N ASP A 191 1.41 5.05 -11.04
CA ASP A 191 2.19 3.84 -11.37
C ASP A 191 1.66 2.61 -10.62
N SER A 192 1.33 2.76 -9.33
CA SER A 192 0.80 1.65 -8.54
C SER A 192 -0.63 1.29 -8.93
N LEU A 193 -1.51 2.29 -9.15
CA LEU A 193 -2.95 2.08 -9.34
C LEU A 193 -3.35 1.69 -10.78
N CYS A 194 -2.63 2.18 -11.79
CA CYS A 194 -2.96 1.88 -13.20
C CYS A 194 -2.56 0.46 -13.60
N LEU A 195 -1.57 -0.13 -12.93
CA LEU A 195 -1.08 -1.47 -13.21
C LEU A 195 -1.73 -2.56 -12.33
N ASP A 196 -2.59 -2.20 -11.39
CA ASP A 196 -3.27 -3.12 -10.44
C ASP A 196 -4.17 -4.18 -11.12
N SER A 197 -4.40 -4.10 -12.42
CA SER A 197 -5.21 -5.08 -13.16
C SER A 197 -4.46 -6.36 -13.51
N ALA A 198 -3.13 -6.41 -13.41
CA ALA A 198 -2.37 -7.64 -13.56
C ALA A 198 -0.93 -7.49 -13.04
N ILE A 199 -0.44 -8.51 -12.33
CA ILE A 199 0.97 -8.81 -12.06
C ILE A 199 1.57 -8.22 -10.77
N ALA A 200 2.38 -9.06 -10.11
CA ALA A 200 3.11 -8.77 -8.89
C ALA A 200 4.10 -7.61 -9.07
N ILE A 201 3.90 -6.55 -8.27
CA ILE A 201 4.82 -5.43 -8.12
C ILE A 201 6.06 -5.93 -7.36
N VAL A 202 7.19 -6.09 -8.05
CA VAL A 202 8.49 -6.22 -7.38
C VAL A 202 8.99 -4.81 -7.08
N VAL A 203 8.56 -4.26 -5.94
CA VAL A 203 9.35 -3.22 -5.28
C VAL A 203 10.64 -3.90 -4.85
N VAL A 204 11.79 -3.42 -5.30
CA VAL A 204 13.10 -3.91 -4.85
C VAL A 204 13.35 -3.42 -3.44
N THR A 205 12.62 -4.01 -2.51
CA THR A 205 12.95 -4.17 -1.10
C THR A 205 12.55 -5.60 -0.75
N GLU A 206 13.52 -6.51 -0.80
CA GLU A 206 13.51 -7.88 -0.29
C GLU A 206 12.15 -8.48 0.12
N THR A 207 11.30 -8.89 -0.83
CA THR A 207 10.24 -9.89 -0.56
C THR A 207 9.86 -10.63 -1.85
N PRO A 208 9.92 -11.97 -1.89
CA PRO A 208 9.24 -12.75 -2.91
C PRO A 208 7.89 -13.23 -2.36
N MET A 209 6.79 -12.97 -3.08
CA MET A 209 5.50 -13.60 -2.82
C MET A 209 5.02 -14.28 -4.10
N SER A 210 5.00 -15.61 -4.09
CA SER A 210 4.48 -16.44 -5.18
C SER A 210 2.95 -16.34 -5.25
N VAL A 211 2.37 -16.00 -6.41
CA VAL A 211 0.93 -16.11 -6.66
C VAL A 211 0.68 -16.96 -7.89
N LYS A 212 0.01 -18.10 -7.69
CA LYS A 212 -0.56 -18.92 -8.77
C LYS A 212 -1.89 -18.30 -9.20
N LEU A 213 -2.01 -17.91 -10.46
CA LEU A 213 -3.27 -17.52 -11.09
C LEU A 213 -4.16 -18.74 -11.32
N LYS A 214 -5.47 -18.57 -11.08
CA LYS A 214 -6.53 -19.49 -11.46
C LYS A 214 -7.41 -18.81 -12.50
#